data_AF-A0A6A4JKI0-F1
#
_entry.id   AF-A0A6A4JKI0-F1
#
_cell.length_a   1.000
_cell.length_b   1.000
_cell.length_c   1.000
_cell.angle_alpha   90.00
_cell.angle_beta   90.00
_cell.angle_gamma   90.00
#
_symmetry.space_group_name_H-M   'P 1'
#
loop_
_entity.id
_entity.type
_entity.pdbx_description
1 polymer ?
#
loop_
_entity_poly.entity_id
_entity_poly.type
_entity_poly.pdbx_seq_one_letter_code
_entity_poly.pdbx_strand_id
1 'polypeptide(L)'
;MGERRGTKALEAWCKRVTQGYHGVKVENMTTSWRDGLAFCALIHHFRPDLIDFESLNKSDVIGNNELAFSIAERHLGIPALLDAEDMAEYPVPDRLSILTYLSQFYQVFSTHSTSPVKKIPNDSDSSIASLTDVTSSPNLEESLDLMGQYKPEIFC
;
A
#
# COMPACT_ATOMS: atom_id res chain seq x y z
N MET A 1 -9.63 -18.68 -19.46
CA MET A 1 -9.71 -18.58 -17.99
C MET A 1 -10.15 -17.17 -17.67
N GLY A 2 -11.31 -16.97 -17.02
CA GLY A 2 -11.92 -15.64 -16.90
C GLY A 2 -11.07 -14.68 -16.06
N GLU A 3 -10.72 -13.54 -16.62
CA GLU A 3 -9.91 -12.52 -15.96
C GLU A 3 -10.72 -11.88 -14.83
N ARG A 4 -10.37 -12.19 -13.58
CA ARG A 4 -11.01 -11.57 -12.41
C ARG A 4 -10.53 -10.12 -12.35
N ARG A 5 -11.42 -9.17 -12.62
CA ARG A 5 -11.18 -7.72 -12.50
C ARG A 5 -11.93 -7.17 -11.28
N GLY A 6 -11.42 -6.10 -10.68
CA GLY A 6 -12.03 -5.43 -9.51
C GLY A 6 -12.05 -6.29 -8.24
N THR A 7 -13.10 -6.14 -7.43
CA THR A 7 -13.22 -6.73 -6.07
C THR A 7 -13.03 -8.25 -6.01
N LYS A 8 -13.47 -8.99 -7.04
CA LYS A 8 -13.26 -10.46 -7.14
C LYS A 8 -11.79 -10.85 -7.34
N ALA A 9 -10.95 -9.95 -7.85
CA ALA A 9 -9.51 -10.16 -7.98
C ALA A 9 -8.84 -10.03 -6.61
N LEU A 10 -9.17 -8.95 -5.88
CA LEU A 10 -8.67 -8.69 -4.52
C LEU A 10 -9.05 -9.84 -3.57
N GLU A 11 -10.30 -10.31 -3.62
CA GLU A 11 -10.74 -11.46 -2.82
C GLU A 11 -9.99 -12.75 -3.16
N ALA A 12 -9.72 -13.01 -4.44
CA ALA A 12 -8.93 -14.16 -4.87
C ALA A 12 -7.42 -14.03 -4.53
N TRP A 13 -6.92 -12.80 -4.35
CA TRP A 13 -5.57 -12.54 -3.86
C TRP A 13 -5.50 -12.78 -2.34
N CYS A 14 -6.38 -12.15 -1.55
CA CYS A 14 -6.44 -12.37 -0.10
C CYS A 14 -6.56 -13.87 0.24
N LYS A 15 -7.51 -14.57 -0.41
CA LYS A 15 -7.70 -16.03 -0.26
C LYS A 15 -6.44 -16.86 -0.53
N ARG A 16 -5.55 -16.40 -1.41
CA ARG A 16 -4.30 -17.09 -1.76
C ARG A 16 -3.18 -16.77 -0.76
N VAL A 17 -3.05 -15.51 -0.37
CA VAL A 17 -2.03 -15.03 0.57
C VAL A 17 -2.25 -15.66 1.96
N THR A 18 -3.50 -15.69 2.42
CA THR A 18 -3.86 -16.28 3.72
C THR A 18 -4.09 -17.80 3.66
N GLN A 19 -3.79 -18.48 2.55
CA GLN A 19 -4.01 -19.92 2.43
C GLN A 19 -3.03 -20.68 3.34
N GLY A 20 -3.55 -21.55 4.21
CA GLY A 20 -2.77 -22.39 5.11
C GLY A 20 -2.61 -21.84 6.54
N TYR A 21 -3.02 -20.60 6.80
CA TYR A 21 -3.03 -20.03 8.15
C TYR A 21 -4.13 -20.69 9.01
N HIS A 22 -3.77 -21.11 10.23
CA HIS A 22 -4.74 -21.68 11.16
C HIS A 22 -5.78 -20.63 11.59
N GLY A 23 -7.04 -21.05 11.80
CA GLY A 23 -8.13 -20.16 12.22
C GLY A 23 -8.64 -19.17 11.17
N VAL A 24 -7.92 -18.96 10.06
CA VAL A 24 -8.22 -18.00 8.99
C VAL A 24 -8.95 -18.66 7.83
N LYS A 25 -10.11 -18.10 7.46
CA LYS A 25 -10.87 -18.52 6.28
C LYS A 25 -11.51 -17.31 5.62
N VAL A 26 -10.81 -16.71 4.67
CA VAL A 26 -11.37 -15.63 3.84
C VAL A 26 -12.42 -16.22 2.92
N GLU A 27 -13.70 -15.94 3.18
CA GLU A 27 -14.82 -16.35 2.31
C GLU A 27 -15.49 -15.14 1.66
N ASN A 28 -15.56 -14.03 2.40
CA ASN A 28 -16.20 -12.78 2.00
C ASN A 28 -15.30 -11.56 2.30
N MET A 29 -15.86 -10.36 2.11
CA MET A 29 -15.23 -9.06 2.37
C MET A 29 -15.94 -8.30 3.50
N THR A 30 -16.41 -9.04 4.50
CA THR A 30 -17.04 -8.52 5.72
C THR A 30 -16.62 -9.38 6.92
N THR A 31 -17.44 -10.35 7.33
CA THR A 31 -17.25 -11.14 8.56
C THR A 31 -15.98 -11.98 8.58
N SER A 32 -15.44 -12.36 7.42
CA SER A 32 -14.16 -13.09 7.32
C SER A 32 -12.94 -12.30 7.81
N TRP A 33 -13.08 -10.99 8.02
CA TRP A 33 -12.02 -10.09 8.48
C TRP A 33 -12.24 -9.58 9.90
N ARG A 34 -13.42 -9.84 10.47
CA ARG A 34 -13.85 -9.24 11.74
C ARG A 34 -12.90 -9.54 12.89
N ASP A 35 -12.43 -10.78 13.00
CA ASP A 35 -11.58 -11.26 14.09
C ASP A 35 -10.10 -10.82 14.03
N GLY A 36 -9.73 -9.97 13.06
CA GLY A 36 -8.36 -9.45 12.89
C GLY A 36 -7.37 -10.45 12.30
N LEU A 37 -7.54 -11.76 12.54
CA LEU A 37 -6.59 -12.81 12.12
C LEU A 37 -6.31 -12.79 10.61
N ALA A 38 -7.30 -12.47 9.78
CA ALA A 38 -7.11 -12.36 8.34
C ALA A 38 -6.18 -11.19 7.94
N PHE A 39 -6.19 -10.07 8.68
CA PHE A 39 -5.24 -8.96 8.49
C PHE A 39 -3.85 -9.34 9.02
N CYS A 40 -3.77 -9.95 10.21
CA CYS A 40 -2.51 -10.45 10.77
C CYS A 40 -1.81 -11.45 9.83
N ALA A 41 -2.55 -12.41 9.27
CA ALA A 41 -2.04 -13.38 8.30
C ALA A 41 -1.57 -12.72 7.00
N LEU A 42 -2.27 -11.67 6.54
CA LEU A 42 -1.89 -10.91 5.35
C LEU A 42 -0.55 -10.20 5.54
N ILE A 43 -0.33 -9.59 6.71
CA ILE A 43 0.94 -8.93 7.05
C ILE A 43 2.05 -9.98 7.24
N HIS A 44 1.82 -11.01 8.05
CA HIS A 44 2.78 -12.07 8.35
C HIS A 44 3.28 -12.80 7.08
N HIS A 45 2.43 -12.97 6.06
CA HIS A 45 2.84 -13.60 4.81
C HIS A 45 3.98 -12.86 4.09
N PHE A 46 3.96 -11.52 4.11
CA PHE A 46 4.99 -10.70 3.45
C PHE A 46 6.10 -10.24 4.40
N ARG A 47 5.80 -10.15 5.70
CA ARG A 47 6.68 -9.68 6.78
C ARG A 47 6.48 -10.51 8.05
N PRO A 48 6.98 -11.75 8.08
CA PRO A 48 6.82 -12.64 9.24
C PRO A 48 7.59 -12.14 10.47
N ASP A 49 8.53 -11.23 10.28
CA ASP A 49 9.29 -10.56 11.34
C ASP A 49 8.47 -9.57 12.19
N LEU A 50 7.26 -9.19 11.75
CA LEU A 50 6.45 -8.18 12.42
C LEU A 50 5.36 -8.74 13.36
N ILE A 51 4.95 -10.01 13.20
CA ILE A 51 3.81 -10.61 13.93
C ILE A 51 4.17 -12.04 14.34
N ASP A 52 4.04 -12.39 15.62
CA ASP A 52 4.04 -13.80 16.04
C ASP A 52 2.63 -14.38 15.85
N PHE A 53 2.36 -14.93 14.67
CA PHE A 53 1.01 -15.37 14.31
C PHE A 53 0.49 -16.53 15.17
N GLU A 54 1.37 -17.45 15.59
CA GLU A 54 0.99 -18.64 16.37
C GLU A 54 0.56 -18.28 17.80
N SER A 55 0.89 -17.07 18.28
CA SER A 55 0.44 -16.54 19.56
C SER A 55 -1.00 -15.99 19.55
N LEU A 56 -1.57 -15.72 18.36
CA LEU A 56 -2.83 -14.99 18.21
C LEU A 56 -4.05 -15.86 18.46
N ASN A 57 -5.11 -15.25 19.02
CA ASN A 57 -6.35 -15.95 19.35
C ASN A 57 -7.55 -15.29 18.67
N LYS A 58 -8.37 -16.11 17.99
CA LYS A 58 -9.62 -15.70 17.32
C LYS A 58 -10.63 -14.98 18.23
N SER A 59 -10.60 -15.22 19.54
CA SER A 59 -11.49 -14.53 20.48
C SER A 59 -11.05 -13.09 20.80
N ASP A 60 -9.77 -12.75 20.60
CA ASP A 60 -9.23 -11.42 20.87
C ASP A 60 -9.42 -10.49 19.66
N VAL A 61 -10.67 -10.13 19.41
CA VAL A 61 -11.05 -9.34 18.23
C VAL A 61 -10.39 -7.97 18.24
N ILE A 62 -10.36 -7.29 19.38
CA ILE A 62 -9.77 -5.94 19.49
C ILE A 62 -8.25 -6.05 19.31
N GLY A 63 -7.57 -6.86 20.12
CA GLY A 63 -6.10 -6.97 20.10
C GLY A 63 -5.53 -7.39 18.75
N ASN A 64 -6.18 -8.34 18.04
CA ASN A 64 -5.76 -8.73 16.69
C ASN A 64 -5.87 -7.58 15.68
N ASN A 65 -6.96 -6.80 15.72
CA ASN A 65 -7.17 -5.69 14.80
C ASN A 65 -6.23 -4.51 15.14
N GLU A 66 -6.10 -4.11 16.41
CA GLU A 66 -5.14 -3.09 16.86
C GLU A 66 -3.70 -3.44 16.45
N LEU A 67 -3.29 -4.69 16.65
CA LEU A 67 -1.97 -5.18 16.26
C LEU A 67 -1.76 -5.04 14.75
N ALA A 68 -2.70 -5.53 13.95
CA ALA A 68 -2.61 -5.46 12.50
C ALA A 68 -2.57 -4.03 11.98
N PHE A 69 -3.47 -3.16 12.47
CA PHE A 69 -3.61 -1.79 11.99
C PHE A 69 -2.40 -0.93 12.41
N SER A 70 -1.96 -1.05 13.68
CA SER A 70 -0.79 -0.31 14.17
C SER A 70 0.53 -0.75 13.52
N ILE A 71 0.65 -2.01 13.10
CA ILE A 71 1.81 -2.47 12.32
C ILE A 71 1.74 -1.99 10.89
N ALA A 72 0.55 -2.05 10.26
CA ALA A 72 0.34 -1.58 8.89
C ALA A 72 0.67 -0.09 8.76
N GLU A 73 0.28 0.73 9.74
CA GLU A 73 0.62 2.15 9.75
C GLU A 73 2.11 2.38 9.99
N ARG A 74 2.66 1.86 11.10
CA ARG A 74 4.05 2.16 11.53
C ARG A 74 5.13 1.56 10.63
N HIS A 75 4.90 0.39 10.03
CA HIS A 75 5.92 -0.36 9.29
C HIS A 75 5.65 -0.49 7.79
N LEU A 76 4.40 -0.34 7.34
CA LEU A 76 4.02 -0.45 5.92
C LEU A 76 3.54 0.89 5.33
N GLY A 77 3.35 1.92 6.15
CA GLY A 77 2.84 3.24 5.72
C GLY A 77 1.38 3.23 5.27
N ILE A 78 0.60 2.22 5.71
CA ILE A 78 -0.83 2.08 5.37
C ILE A 78 -1.65 2.72 6.50
N PRO A 79 -2.25 3.91 6.31
CA PRO A 79 -3.05 4.58 7.35
C PRO A 79 -4.22 3.70 7.78
N ALA A 80 -4.47 3.62 9.09
CA ALA A 80 -5.61 2.88 9.62
C ALA A 80 -6.94 3.50 9.12
N LEU A 81 -7.70 2.74 8.33
CA LEU A 81 -9.03 3.13 7.85
C LEU A 81 -10.18 2.48 8.63
N LEU A 82 -9.84 1.60 9.57
CA LEU A 82 -10.76 0.84 10.38
C LEU A 82 -10.35 1.02 11.85
N ASP A 83 -11.35 1.00 12.71
CA ASP A 83 -11.22 1.05 14.15
C ASP A 83 -11.40 -0.37 14.75
N ALA A 84 -10.66 -0.72 15.80
CA ALA A 84 -10.65 -2.08 16.32
C ALA A 84 -11.86 -2.36 17.21
N GLU A 85 -12.33 -1.34 17.91
CA GLU A 85 -13.53 -1.33 18.74
C GLU A 85 -14.79 -1.43 17.85
N ASP A 86 -14.88 -0.67 16.74
CA ASP A 86 -15.93 -0.85 15.73
C ASP A 86 -15.98 -2.30 15.21
N MET A 87 -14.80 -2.89 14.91
CA MET A 87 -14.71 -4.28 14.43
C MET A 87 -15.17 -5.30 15.48
N ALA A 88 -15.03 -4.99 16.76
CA ALA A 88 -15.57 -5.81 17.86
C ALA A 88 -17.07 -5.56 18.09
N GLU A 89 -17.54 -4.31 18.04
CA GLU A 89 -18.93 -3.93 18.30
C GLU A 89 -19.86 -4.46 17.20
N TYR A 90 -19.53 -4.24 15.92
CA TYR A 90 -20.41 -4.63 14.82
C TYR A 90 -20.20 -6.09 14.39
N PRO A 91 -21.24 -6.95 14.41
CA PRO A 91 -21.11 -8.36 13.99
C PRO A 91 -20.78 -8.54 12.51
N VAL A 92 -21.09 -7.55 11.67
CA VAL A 92 -20.82 -7.52 10.23
C VAL A 92 -20.23 -6.15 9.89
N PRO A 93 -18.90 -6.03 9.68
CA PRO A 93 -18.30 -4.75 9.29
C PRO A 93 -18.69 -4.37 7.85
N ASP A 94 -18.64 -3.06 7.53
CA ASP A 94 -19.02 -2.58 6.21
C ASP A 94 -18.08 -3.11 5.10
N ARG A 95 -18.70 -3.57 4.01
CA ARG A 95 -17.99 -4.22 2.90
C ARG A 95 -17.11 -3.26 2.12
N LEU A 96 -17.52 -2.00 1.96
CA LEU A 96 -16.76 -1.02 1.22
C LEU A 96 -15.54 -0.55 2.02
N SER A 97 -15.67 -0.35 3.33
CA SER A 97 -14.54 -0.05 4.22
C SER A 97 -13.48 -1.15 4.20
N ILE A 98 -13.89 -2.42 4.39
CA ILE A 98 -12.98 -3.59 4.29
C ILE A 98 -12.28 -3.65 2.92
N LEU A 99 -13.03 -3.51 1.81
CA LEU A 99 -12.47 -3.52 0.46
C LEU A 99 -11.49 -2.36 0.23
N THR A 100 -11.79 -1.17 0.74
CA THR A 100 -10.96 0.03 0.58
C THR A 100 -9.64 -0.15 1.32
N TYR A 101 -9.68 -0.63 2.56
CA TYR A 101 -8.47 -0.88 3.35
C TYR A 101 -7.59 -1.98 2.74
N LEU A 102 -8.19 -3.10 2.32
CA LEU A 102 -7.47 -4.19 1.65
C LEU A 102 -6.87 -3.78 0.29
N SER A 103 -7.47 -2.80 -0.40
CA SER A 103 -6.89 -2.26 -1.63
C SER A 103 -5.55 -1.56 -1.39
N GLN A 104 -5.30 -1.02 -0.20
CA GLN A 104 -4.02 -0.40 0.16
C GLN A 104 -2.95 -1.45 0.45
N PHE A 105 -3.29 -2.50 1.23
CA PHE A 105 -2.40 -3.66 1.42
C PHE A 105 -2.00 -4.29 0.09
N TYR A 106 -2.97 -4.44 -0.83
CA TYR A 106 -2.67 -4.93 -2.18
C TYR A 106 -1.70 -4.03 -2.93
N GLN A 107 -1.87 -2.70 -2.88
CA GLN A 107 -0.96 -1.76 -3.55
C GLN A 107 0.46 -1.88 -3.01
N VAL A 108 0.64 -1.84 -1.68
CA VAL A 108 1.96 -1.98 -1.05
C VAL A 108 2.61 -3.31 -1.45
N PHE A 109 1.97 -4.45 -1.17
CA PHE A 109 2.59 -5.76 -1.38
C PHE A 109 2.69 -6.17 -2.87
N SER A 110 1.87 -5.63 -3.76
CA SER A 110 2.01 -5.88 -5.22
C SER A 110 3.24 -5.20 -5.81
N THR A 111 3.62 -4.01 -5.31
CA THR A 111 4.87 -3.36 -5.79
C THR A 111 6.11 -4.12 -5.34
N HIS A 112 6.12 -4.67 -4.12
CA HIS A 112 7.24 -5.47 -3.61
C HIS A 112 7.37 -6.86 -4.25
N SER A 113 6.30 -7.39 -4.84
CA SER A 113 6.33 -8.70 -5.53
C SER A 113 6.63 -8.62 -7.03
N THR A 114 6.71 -7.42 -7.61
CA THR A 114 7.27 -7.22 -8.96
C THR A 114 8.42 -6.22 -8.96
N SER A 115 9.64 -6.70 -9.15
CA SER A 115 10.80 -5.89 -9.52
C SER A 115 11.04 -5.92 -11.04
N PRO A 116 10.39 -5.06 -11.85
CA PRO A 116 10.90 -4.76 -13.16
C PRO A 116 12.16 -3.90 -12.98
N VAL A 117 13.32 -4.56 -12.94
CA VAL A 117 14.60 -3.85 -13.05
C VAL A 117 14.62 -3.16 -14.41
N LYS A 118 14.26 -1.88 -14.45
CA LYS A 118 14.55 -0.98 -15.57
C LYS A 118 16.06 -0.76 -15.61
N LYS A 119 16.77 -1.75 -16.17
CA LYS A 119 18.12 -1.53 -16.69
C LYS A 119 18.00 -0.47 -17.78
N ILE A 120 18.46 0.75 -17.50
CA ILE A 120 18.86 1.68 -18.55
C ILE A 120 20.16 1.10 -19.10
N PRO A 121 20.23 0.66 -20.37
CA PRO A 121 21.49 0.22 -20.95
C PRO A 121 22.39 1.44 -21.11
N ASN A 122 23.58 1.38 -20.53
CA ASN A 122 24.62 2.39 -20.75
C ASN A 122 25.50 1.92 -21.91
N ASP A 123 25.11 2.28 -23.13
CA ASP A 123 25.96 2.15 -24.31
C ASP A 123 26.73 3.46 -24.55
N SER A 124 28.04 3.37 -24.71
CA SER A 124 28.95 4.52 -24.87
C SER A 124 29.94 4.26 -26.02
N ASP A 125 29.71 4.91 -27.16
CA ASP A 125 30.69 5.34 -28.20
C ASP A 125 29.89 6.02 -29.35
N SER A 126 30.39 6.95 -30.17
CA SER A 126 31.65 7.70 -30.23
C SER A 126 31.45 9.03 -31.01
N SER A 127 32.31 10.03 -30.76
CA SER A 127 32.84 11.11 -31.66
C SER A 127 32.21 11.34 -33.06
N ILE A 128 32.00 12.56 -33.62
CA ILE A 128 32.80 13.82 -33.67
C ILE A 128 31.86 14.92 -34.28
N ALA A 129 31.91 16.23 -34.01
CA ALA A 129 32.94 17.22 -34.40
C ALA A 129 32.74 18.58 -33.68
N SER A 130 33.78 19.44 -33.67
CA SER A 130 33.87 20.69 -32.88
C SER A 130 33.67 22.00 -33.67
N LEU A 131 33.68 23.11 -32.90
CA LEU A 131 33.82 24.57 -33.26
C LEU A 131 32.48 25.33 -33.46
N THR A 132 32.29 26.61 -33.05
CA THR A 132 33.17 27.62 -32.39
C THR A 132 32.49 28.37 -31.22
N ASP A 133 33.24 28.63 -30.15
CA ASP A 133 33.55 29.95 -29.53
C ASP A 133 32.51 31.11 -29.53
N VAL A 134 32.16 31.64 -28.34
CA VAL A 134 32.54 32.99 -27.85
C VAL A 134 32.24 33.16 -26.34
N THR A 135 32.99 34.03 -25.67
CA THR A 135 33.05 34.23 -24.21
C THR A 135 32.09 35.31 -23.67
N SER A 136 31.61 35.16 -22.41
CA SER A 136 31.63 36.17 -21.33
C SER A 136 30.64 35.88 -20.17
N SER A 137 31.11 36.00 -18.92
CA SER A 137 30.29 36.16 -17.69
C SER A 137 30.44 37.62 -17.20
N PRO A 138 29.58 38.22 -16.31
CA PRO A 138 29.49 37.80 -14.88
C PRO A 138 28.16 38.09 -14.11
N ASN A 139 28.16 37.68 -12.82
CA ASN A 139 27.45 38.18 -11.61
C ASN A 139 25.91 38.14 -11.42
N LEU A 140 25.49 37.22 -10.53
CA LEU A 140 25.02 37.43 -9.13
C LEU A 140 24.18 38.67 -8.70
N GLU A 141 23.13 38.30 -7.95
CA GLU A 141 22.45 38.99 -6.80
C GLU A 141 21.33 40.04 -7.03
N GLU A 142 20.46 40.08 -5.99
CA GLU A 142 19.19 40.82 -5.83
C GLU A 142 18.03 40.46 -6.79
N SER A 143 16.78 40.27 -6.35
CA SER A 143 16.19 40.33 -5.00
C SER A 143 14.98 39.38 -4.85
N LEU A 144 14.56 39.12 -3.60
CA LEU A 144 13.25 38.53 -3.30
C LEU A 144 12.14 39.46 -3.79
N ASP A 145 11.01 38.94 -4.26
CA ASP A 145 9.76 39.03 -3.49
C ASP A 145 8.52 38.33 -4.11
N LEU A 146 7.45 38.27 -3.31
CA LEU A 146 6.04 38.01 -3.66
C LEU A 146 5.59 36.56 -3.87
N MET A 147 5.42 35.92 -2.71
CA MET A 147 4.25 35.12 -2.31
C MET A 147 3.16 34.81 -3.35
N GLY A 148 2.96 33.51 -3.55
CA GLY A 148 1.67 32.82 -3.40
C GLY A 148 0.37 33.56 -3.77
N GLN A 149 -0.12 33.29 -4.99
CA GLN A 149 -1.56 33.17 -5.25
C GLN A 149 -1.82 32.36 -6.53
N TYR A 150 -1.86 31.03 -6.40
CA TYR A 150 -2.38 30.16 -7.46
C TYR A 150 -3.92 30.14 -7.36
N LYS A 151 -4.60 31.00 -8.13
CA LYS A 151 -6.06 30.96 -8.28
C LYS A 151 -6.42 30.12 -9.51
N PRO A 152 -7.20 29.03 -9.36
CA PRO A 152 -7.71 28.25 -10.48
C PRO A 152 -9.12 28.71 -10.86
N GLU A 153 -9.30 29.30 -12.04
CA GLU A 153 -10.63 29.42 -12.64
C GLU A 153 -10.64 28.91 -14.09
N ILE A 154 -11.37 27.80 -14.26
CA ILE A 154 -12.45 27.62 -15.23
C ILE A 154 -12.22 28.18 -16.64
N PHE A 155 -11.98 27.27 -17.59
CA PHE A 155 -12.34 27.49 -18.99
C PHE A 155 -13.66 26.77 -19.30
N CYS A 156 -14.60 27.54 -19.85
CA CYS A 156 -15.75 27.07 -20.62
C CYS A 156 -15.34 26.91 -22.10
#